data_AF-A0A7Y2JH06-F1
#
_entry.id   AF-A0A7Y2JH06-F1
#
_cell.length_a   1.000
_cell.length_b   1.000
_cell.length_c   1.000
_cell.angle_alpha   90.00
_cell.angle_beta   90.00
_cell.angle_gamma   90.00
#
_symmetry.space_group_name_H-M   'P 1'
#
loop_
_entity.id
_entity.type
_entity.pdbx_description
1 polymer ?
#
loop_
_entity_poly.entity_id
_entity_poly.type
_entity_poly.pdbx_seq_one_letter_code
_entity_poly.pdbx_strand_id
1 'polypeptide(L)'
;MIYVHDRNSSEFKKLRNKAMCLSASKFDISRKADYKYYVVYNNRTIHIGHKKYSDFSWHKDEQRKKRYQARHKAILKKDGKPAYLDPNQKAYWSYWLLWD
;
A
#
# COMPACT_ATOMS: atom_id res chain seq x y z
N MET A 1 8.82 -17.54 -1.07
CA MET A 1 9.54 -16.25 -1.16
C MET A 1 8.67 -15.16 -0.55
N ILE A 2 9.15 -14.46 0.48
CA ILE A 2 8.45 -13.31 1.07
C ILE A 2 8.89 -12.06 0.30
N TYR A 3 7.97 -11.39 -0.38
CA TYR A 3 8.28 -10.20 -1.17
C TYR A 3 8.17 -8.93 -0.32
N VAL A 4 9.21 -8.65 0.47
CA VAL A 4 9.36 -7.44 1.29
C VAL A 4 10.71 -6.82 0.97
N HIS A 5 10.72 -5.53 0.65
CA HIS A 5 11.95 -4.78 0.40
C HIS A 5 12.74 -4.60 1.69
N ASP A 6 14.06 -4.81 1.63
CA ASP A 6 14.95 -4.50 2.73
C ASP A 6 14.90 -3.01 3.06
N ARG A 7 15.08 -2.65 4.34
CA ARG A 7 15.02 -1.24 4.78
C ARG A 7 16.07 -0.35 4.09
N ASN A 8 17.19 -0.92 3.68
CA ASN A 8 18.26 -0.19 3.03
C ASN A 8 18.07 -0.06 1.51
N SER A 9 17.13 -0.80 0.92
CA SER A 9 16.90 -0.80 -0.53
C SER A 9 16.40 0.54 -1.05
N SER A 10 16.67 0.82 -2.32
CA SER A 10 16.23 2.05 -2.97
C SER A 10 14.69 2.10 -3.08
N GLU A 11 14.07 0.95 -3.29
CA GLU A 11 12.65 0.73 -3.42
C GLU A 11 11.93 1.02 -2.11
N PHE A 12 12.46 0.54 -0.98
CA PHE A 12 11.91 0.84 0.34
C PHE A 12 11.97 2.34 0.64
N LYS A 13 13.10 2.99 0.34
CA LYS A 13 13.26 4.44 0.51
C LYS A 13 12.27 5.23 -0.36
N LYS A 14 12.06 4.81 -1.61
CA LYS A 14 11.04 5.40 -2.51
C LYS A 14 9.63 5.25 -1.94
N LEU A 15 9.25 4.06 -1.50
CA LEU A 15 7.95 3.81 -0.87
C LEU A 15 7.75 4.65 0.39
N ARG A 16 8.78 4.75 1.24
CA ARG A 16 8.76 5.58 2.45
C ARG A 16 8.54 7.05 2.11
N ASN A 17 9.30 7.60 1.16
CA ASN A 17 9.16 8.99 0.76
C ASN A 17 7.77 9.26 0.18
N LYS A 18 7.25 8.35 -0.66
CA LYS A 18 5.89 8.44 -1.21
C LYS A 18 4.84 8.43 -0.10
N ALA A 19 4.98 7.57 0.91
CA ALA A 19 4.07 7.55 2.06
C ALA A 19 4.07 8.87 2.83
N MET A 20 5.23 9.48 3.04
CA MET A 20 5.32 10.80 3.69
C MET A 20 4.66 11.89 2.84
N CYS A 21 4.85 11.88 1.51
CA CYS A 21 4.15 12.81 0.60
C CYS A 21 2.63 12.64 0.65
N LEU A 22 2.14 11.41 0.86
CA LEU A 22 0.72 11.11 1.09
C LEU A 22 0.27 11.37 2.54
N SER A 23 1.04 12.16 3.31
CA SER A 23 0.74 12.57 4.69
C SER A 23 0.75 11.46 5.74
N ALA A 24 1.44 10.34 5.50
CA ALA A 24 1.70 9.38 6.56
C ALA A 24 2.68 9.98 7.59
N SER A 25 2.43 9.76 8.88
CA SER A 25 3.37 10.12 9.95
C SER A 25 4.53 9.13 10.07
N LYS A 26 4.30 7.87 9.66
CA LYS A 26 5.31 6.80 9.68
C LYS A 26 5.03 5.79 8.58
N PHE A 27 6.09 5.21 8.02
CA PHE A 27 6.05 4.04 7.14
C PHE A 27 7.22 3.12 7.47
N ASP A 28 6.96 1.82 7.65
CA ASP A 28 8.00 0.81 7.90
C ASP A 28 7.47 -0.62 7.62
N ILE A 29 8.33 -1.62 7.75
CA ILE A 29 8.02 -3.04 7.62
C ILE A 29 7.09 -3.48 8.75
N SER A 30 6.01 -4.17 8.40
CA SER A 30 5.02 -4.68 9.35
C SER A 30 5.54 -5.91 10.09
N ARG A 31 5.40 -5.89 11.42
CA ARG A 31 5.64 -7.05 12.29
C ARG A 31 4.54 -8.11 12.21
N LYS A 32 3.34 -7.78 11.69
CA LYS A 32 2.26 -8.75 11.50
C LYS A 32 2.64 -9.79 10.45
N ALA A 33 2.29 -11.05 10.72
CA ALA A 33 2.67 -12.19 9.90
C ALA A 33 2.24 -12.02 8.43
N ASP A 34 1.02 -11.54 8.20
CA ASP A 34 0.42 -11.50 6.86
C ASP A 34 0.78 -10.27 6.03
N TYR A 35 1.29 -9.21 6.66
CA TYR A 35 1.44 -7.90 6.01
C TYR A 35 2.89 -7.49 5.81
N LYS A 36 3.19 -6.87 4.67
CA LYS A 36 4.52 -6.41 4.27
C LYS A 36 4.92 -5.13 5.00
N TYR A 37 4.07 -4.11 4.92
CA TYR A 37 4.35 -2.78 5.43
C TYR A 37 3.21 -2.29 6.32
N TYR A 38 3.47 -1.23 7.07
CA TYR A 38 2.45 -0.44 7.72
C TYR A 38 2.71 1.05 7.52
N VAL A 39 1.63 1.81 7.57
CA VAL A 39 1.66 3.27 7.71
C VAL A 39 1.01 3.67 9.03
N VAL A 40 1.42 4.81 9.57
CA VAL A 40 0.70 5.50 10.63
C VAL A 40 0.07 6.74 10.03
N TYR A 41 -1.24 6.86 10.14
CA TYR A 41 -2.02 8.01 9.68
C TYR A 41 -3.12 8.30 10.69
N ASN A 42 -3.28 9.56 11.09
CA ASN A 42 -4.24 9.97 12.14
C ASN A 42 -4.17 9.09 13.40
N ASN A 43 -2.97 8.85 13.91
CA ASN A 43 -2.66 7.98 15.06
C ASN A 43 -3.14 6.53 14.92
N ARG A 44 -3.52 6.08 13.72
CA ARG A 44 -3.93 4.71 13.42
C ARG A 44 -2.84 4.00 12.63
N THR A 45 -2.53 2.78 13.05
CA THR A 45 -1.60 1.90 12.33
C THR A 45 -2.39 1.09 11.30
N ILE A 46 -2.05 1.27 10.02
CA ILE A 46 -2.71 0.60 8.89
C ILE A 46 -1.70 -0.31 8.20
N HIS A 47 -1.94 -1.62 8.28
CA HIS A 47 -1.08 -2.63 7.65
C HIS A 47 -1.52 -2.91 6.21
N ILE A 48 -0.55 -2.94 5.29
CA ILE A 48 -0.78 -3.02 3.84
C ILE A 48 0.15 -4.02 3.15
N GLY A 49 -0.30 -4.50 2.00
CA GLY A 49 0.40 -5.48 1.17
C GLY A 49 0.48 -6.85 1.85
N HIS A 50 -0.09 -7.89 1.25
CA HIS A 50 -0.01 -9.23 1.85
C HIS A 50 1.28 -9.93 1.44
N LYS A 51 2.01 -10.56 2.36
CA LYS A 51 3.34 -11.17 2.06
C LYS A 51 3.29 -12.28 1.00
N LYS A 52 2.15 -12.98 0.87
CA LYS A 52 1.94 -14.04 -0.14
C LYS A 52 1.62 -13.51 -1.55
N TYR A 53 1.38 -12.20 -1.72
CA TYR A 53 1.05 -11.62 -3.02
C TYR A 53 2.16 -10.66 -3.47
N SER A 54 2.51 -10.72 -4.76
CA SER A 54 3.37 -9.72 -5.39
C SER A 54 2.58 -8.45 -5.73
N ASP A 55 3.26 -7.31 -5.68
CA ASP A 55 2.72 -5.99 -6.03
C ASP A 55 3.61 -5.29 -7.05
N PHE A 56 3.15 -4.16 -7.56
CA PHE A 56 3.80 -3.46 -8.67
C PHE A 56 5.21 -2.98 -8.30
N SER A 57 5.49 -2.72 -7.02
CA SER A 57 6.84 -2.37 -6.56
C SER A 57 7.88 -3.47 -6.81
N TRP A 58 7.44 -4.71 -7.05
CA TRP A 58 8.30 -5.84 -7.39
C TRP A 58 8.22 -6.21 -8.88
N HIS A 59 7.02 -6.55 -9.35
CA HIS A 59 6.89 -7.21 -10.67
C HIS A 59 6.77 -6.24 -11.84
N LYS A 60 6.49 -4.95 -11.59
CA LYS A 60 6.40 -3.87 -12.61
C LYS A 60 5.54 -4.21 -13.85
N ASP A 61 4.47 -4.98 -13.65
CA ASP A 61 3.56 -5.43 -14.72
C ASP A 61 2.39 -4.46 -14.80
N GLU A 62 2.38 -3.67 -15.87
CA GLU A 62 1.38 -2.64 -16.14
C GLU A 62 -0.03 -3.20 -16.34
N GLN A 63 -0.17 -4.40 -16.91
CA GLN A 63 -1.49 -5.00 -17.09
C GLN A 63 -2.07 -5.44 -15.74
N ARG A 64 -1.25 -6.04 -14.87
CA ARG A 64 -1.64 -6.39 -13.50
C ARG A 64 -1.98 -5.14 -12.69
N LYS A 65 -1.20 -4.06 -12.86
CA LYS A 65 -1.48 -2.76 -12.25
C LYS A 65 -2.85 -2.22 -12.66
N LYS A 66 -3.14 -2.14 -13.96
CA LYS A 66 -4.43 -1.68 -14.48
C LYS A 66 -5.59 -2.50 -13.94
N ARG A 67 -5.47 -3.84 -13.93
CA ARG A 67 -6.50 -4.74 -13.37
C ARG A 67 -6.71 -4.53 -11.87
N TYR A 68 -5.63 -4.37 -11.11
CA TYR A 68 -5.72 -4.10 -9.66
C TYR A 68 -6.39 -2.76 -9.38
N GLN A 69 -5.98 -1.71 -10.10
CA GLN A 69 -6.52 -0.37 -9.96
C GLN A 69 -8.02 -0.32 -10.30
N ALA A 70 -8.44 -0.96 -11.41
CA ALA A 70 -9.85 -1.05 -11.81
C ALA A 70 -10.71 -1.70 -10.71
N ARG A 71 -10.25 -2.82 -10.15
CA ARG A 71 -10.93 -3.49 -9.02
C ARG A 71 -11.02 -2.60 -7.78
N HIS A 72 -9.94 -1.92 -7.42
CA HIS A 72 -9.91 -1.08 -6.22
C HIS A 72 -10.76 0.19 -6.35
N LYS A 73 -10.90 0.75 -7.56
CA LYS A 73 -11.80 1.86 -7.84
C LYS A 73 -13.28 1.52 -7.59
N ALA A 74 -13.65 0.25 -7.77
CA ALA A 74 -15.01 -0.24 -7.55
C ALA A 74 -15.33 -0.58 -6.07
N ILE A 75 -14.35 -0.56 -5.17
CA ILE A 75 -14.58 -0.84 -3.75
C ILE A 75 -15.17 0.41 -3.10
N LEU A 76 -16.43 0.35 -2.71
CA LEU A 76 -17.13 1.43 -2.02
C LEU A 76 -17.17 1.19 -0.51
N LYS A 77 -17.11 2.26 0.26
CA LYS A 77 -17.43 2.26 1.69
C LYS A 77 -18.95 2.21 1.88
N LYS A 78 -19.39 2.04 3.13
CA LYS A 78 -20.81 2.04 3.50
C LYS A 78 -21.56 3.33 3.12
N ASP A 79 -20.85 4.46 3.03
CA ASP A 79 -21.38 5.76 2.62
C ASP A 79 -21.42 5.95 1.09
N GLY A 80 -21.13 4.91 0.30
CA GLY A 80 -21.10 4.94 -1.16
C GLY A 80 -19.82 5.56 -1.76
N LYS A 81 -18.90 6.10 -0.94
CA LYS A 81 -17.67 6.73 -1.45
C LYS A 81 -16.59 5.68 -1.77
N PRO A 82 -15.77 5.88 -2.82
CA PRO A 82 -14.69 4.95 -3.14
C PRO A 82 -13.64 4.85 -2.03
N ALA A 83 -13.29 3.63 -1.61
CA ALA A 83 -12.36 3.40 -0.52
C ALA A 83 -10.90 3.77 -0.87
N TYR A 84 -10.53 3.78 -2.16
CA TYR A 84 -9.18 4.14 -2.61
C TYR A 84 -8.89 5.66 -2.52
N LEU A 85 -9.91 6.48 -2.24
CA LEU A 85 -9.79 7.93 -2.05
C LEU A 85 -9.74 8.36 -0.58
N ASP A 86 -9.94 7.43 0.36
CA ASP A 86 -9.97 7.73 1.80
C ASP A 86 -8.68 7.24 2.48
N PRO A 87 -7.78 8.15 2.94
CA PRO A 87 -6.54 7.77 3.61
C PRO A 87 -6.72 7.01 4.93
N ASN A 88 -7.92 6.96 5.49
CA ASN A 88 -8.20 6.11 6.64
C ASN A 88 -8.38 4.63 6.26
N GLN A 89 -8.47 4.31 4.96
CA GLN A 89 -8.70 2.97 4.45
C GLN A 89 -7.41 2.29 3.98
N LYS A 90 -7.32 0.97 4.18
CA LYS A 90 -6.23 0.13 3.64
C LYS A 90 -6.13 0.21 2.11
N ALA A 91 -7.27 0.41 1.43
CA ALA A 91 -7.36 0.47 -0.02
C ALA A 91 -6.59 1.67 -0.59
N TYR A 92 -6.69 2.85 0.03
CA TYR A 92 -5.96 4.06 -0.36
C TYR A 92 -4.45 3.81 -0.39
N TRP A 93 -3.90 3.35 0.73
CA TRP A 93 -2.46 3.14 0.85
C TRP A 93 -1.95 2.04 -0.08
N SER A 94 -2.70 0.95 -0.23
CA SER A 94 -2.30 -0.11 -1.16
C SER A 94 -2.31 0.39 -2.60
N TYR A 95 -3.35 1.14 -2.99
CA TYR A 95 -3.49 1.71 -4.33
C TYR A 95 -2.34 2.69 -4.63
N TRP A 96 -2.17 3.73 -3.81
CA TRP A 96 -1.23 4.82 -4.07
C TRP A 96 0.23 4.49 -3.73
N LEU A 97 0.51 3.55 -2.83
CA LEU A 97 1.90 3.19 -2.51
C LEU A 97 2.41 1.98 -3.30
N LEU A 98 1.59 0.94 -3.45
CA LEU A 98 2.06 -0.34 -3.97
C LEU A 98 1.68 -0.58 -5.44
N TRP A 99 0.75 0.22 -5.98
CA TRP A 99 0.12 -0.01 -7.28
C TRP A 99 -0.07 1.26 -8.13
N ASP A 100 0.67 2.33 -7.82
CA ASP A 100 0.68 3.59 -8.54
C ASP A 100 2.10 3.93 -8.99
#